data_AF-A0A443I072-F1
#
_entry.id   AF-A0A443I072-F1
#
_cell.length_a   1.000
_cell.length_b   1.000
_cell.length_c   1.000
_cell.angle_alpha   90.00
_cell.angle_beta   90.00
_cell.angle_gamma   90.00
#
_symmetry.space_group_name_H-M   'P 1'
#
loop_
_entity.id
_entity.type
_entity.pdbx_description
1 polymer ?
#
loop_
_entity_poly.entity_id
_entity_poly.type
_entity_poly.pdbx_seq_one_letter_code
_entity_poly.pdbx_strand_id
1 'polypeptide(L)'
;MTDGEPSYIDYETFLDPNFSPASFANSLVISTNNANDSPLDLSTPLSRVLFDLQEIDTHIHTLTTKSALPLLTHTREQTGSGQRVVEQVEEQVASLTSGYQRLEKEVLRKWEAAEEARVAAENSWATVRLARAVARCLSLGRQLEGQLAELSGRGSTRQDHKILSDAAYAIVSLRRLLSATGEGEEGYGLDRVKVVRTLRNELVIPAENTVTTRTQQIINRFSMSTLLAEENGGSAGSSTYKQALDAKARVISAITTLYILSPAPRPKTPASEYRPELLLSTLQGYMHTSLTTSLSALTKALTMLPTLERTLVEISARCQDIVALETILGTLRPPTHPLLESQTPPPKELPTTAQDTEKPFQSPSDQAQSGTVTTTTTTTSSSSSSTTDNLLQPLLQSLDTSSLPSYFWRSLASSLRSRVHDIVSRGGVSARTLKSNGDRLRAELRECVLRGSQLPAASVLGREKGLSKRDATDQPVVVGNWEREAAVMVGAVVNTLGK
;
A
#
# COMPACT_ATOMS: atom_id res chain seq x y z
N MET A 1 77.87 -46.76 30.42
CA MET A 1 78.33 -47.84 31.32
C MET A 1 79.84 -47.82 31.31
N THR A 2 80.42 -47.34 32.39
CA THR A 2 81.82 -47.49 32.78
C THR A 2 81.72 -47.84 34.25
N ASP A 3 82.17 -49.03 34.63
CA ASP A 3 82.05 -49.49 36.02
C ASP A 3 82.83 -48.54 36.93
N GLY A 4 82.12 -47.92 37.86
CA GLY A 4 82.73 -46.97 38.79
C GLY A 4 83.63 -47.70 39.75
N GLU A 5 84.92 -47.34 39.77
CA GLU A 5 85.75 -47.59 40.94
C GLU A 5 85.04 -46.94 42.15
N PRO A 6 84.90 -47.65 43.29
CA PRO A 6 84.16 -47.12 44.43
C PRO A 6 84.98 -46.00 45.09
N SER A 7 84.83 -44.77 44.58
CA SER A 7 85.39 -43.58 45.21
C SER A 7 84.85 -43.44 46.62
N TYR A 8 85.72 -42.97 47.50
CA TYR A 8 85.44 -42.72 48.91
C TYR A 8 84.52 -41.50 49.12
N ILE A 9 84.27 -40.73 48.06
CA ILE A 9 83.52 -39.47 48.07
C ILE A 9 82.05 -39.69 47.74
N ASP A 10 81.18 -39.23 48.64
CA ASP A 10 79.74 -39.17 48.42
C ASP A 10 79.38 -37.99 47.49
N TYR A 11 79.45 -38.23 46.19
CA TYR A 11 79.03 -37.27 45.17
C TYR A 11 77.52 -36.97 45.18
N GLU A 12 76.66 -37.83 45.76
CA GLU A 12 75.22 -37.58 45.79
C GLU A 12 74.90 -36.44 46.76
N THR A 13 75.50 -36.45 47.95
CA THR A 13 75.41 -35.34 48.92
C THR A 13 75.90 -34.00 48.33
N PHE A 14 76.94 -34.00 47.49
CA PHE A 14 77.47 -32.77 46.87
C PHE A 14 76.69 -32.27 45.64
N LEU A 15 75.86 -33.11 45.02
CA LEU A 15 75.08 -32.77 43.83
C LEU A 15 73.59 -32.48 44.12
N ASP A 16 73.14 -32.64 45.37
CA ASP A 16 71.81 -32.24 45.81
C ASP A 16 71.61 -30.71 45.63
N PRO A 17 70.54 -30.23 44.97
CA PRO A 17 70.26 -28.80 44.81
C PRO A 17 70.03 -28.04 46.14
N ASN A 18 69.88 -28.74 47.26
CA ASN A 18 69.76 -28.19 48.62
C ASN A 18 71.09 -28.22 49.40
N PHE A 19 72.20 -28.69 48.81
CA PHE A 19 73.49 -28.78 49.49
C PHE A 19 73.94 -27.41 50.02
N SER A 20 74.15 -27.32 51.32
CA SER A 20 74.62 -26.10 51.98
C SER A 20 76.00 -26.35 52.63
N PRO A 21 77.08 -25.66 52.20
CA PRO A 21 78.43 -25.89 52.74
C PRO A 21 78.51 -25.71 54.25
N ALA A 22 77.71 -24.80 54.82
CA ALA A 22 77.67 -24.53 56.26
C ALA A 22 77.04 -25.67 57.07
N SER A 23 75.97 -26.31 56.59
CA SER A 23 75.38 -27.47 57.27
C SER A 23 76.30 -28.69 57.17
N PHE A 24 76.91 -28.90 56.00
CA PHE A 24 77.88 -29.97 55.80
C PHE A 24 79.08 -29.81 56.73
N ALA A 25 79.76 -28.66 56.72
CA ALA A 25 80.88 -28.37 57.61
C ALA A 25 80.53 -28.53 59.10
N ASN A 26 79.34 -28.06 59.52
CA ASN A 26 78.87 -28.24 60.90
C ASN A 26 78.66 -29.72 61.25
N SER A 27 78.01 -30.50 60.38
CA SER A 27 77.84 -31.95 60.58
C SER A 27 79.17 -32.69 60.66
N LEU A 28 80.16 -32.28 59.85
CA LEU A 28 81.49 -32.89 59.83
C LEU A 28 82.27 -32.57 61.11
N VAL A 29 82.27 -31.31 61.58
CA VAL A 29 82.86 -30.93 62.89
C VAL A 29 82.20 -31.66 64.06
N ILE A 30 80.86 -31.82 64.05
CA ILE A 30 80.10 -32.58 65.07
C ILE A 30 80.42 -34.09 64.99
N SER A 31 80.73 -34.62 63.80
CA SER A 31 81.08 -36.04 63.62
C SER A 31 82.50 -36.38 64.07
N THR A 32 83.41 -35.40 64.10
CA THR A 32 84.84 -35.61 64.44
C THR A 32 85.20 -35.28 65.88
N ASN A 33 84.38 -34.48 66.58
CA ASN A 33 84.68 -34.00 67.94
C ASN A 33 83.64 -34.52 68.94
N ASN A 34 84.07 -34.87 70.15
CA ASN A 34 83.16 -35.29 71.22
C ASN A 34 82.76 -34.09 72.09
N ALA A 35 81.60 -34.15 72.74
CA ALA A 35 81.00 -33.01 73.45
C ALA A 35 81.78 -32.52 74.69
N ASN A 36 82.85 -33.23 75.07
CA ASN A 36 83.73 -32.90 76.20
C ASN A 36 85.13 -32.44 75.77
N ASP A 37 85.44 -32.40 74.47
CA ASP A 37 86.78 -32.04 73.98
C ASP A 37 87.01 -30.52 74.04
N SER A 38 88.05 -30.11 74.76
CA SER A 38 88.53 -28.73 74.78
C SER A 38 90.08 -28.70 74.79
N PRO A 39 90.74 -28.05 73.81
CA PRO A 39 90.17 -27.34 72.66
C PRO A 39 89.53 -28.27 71.61
N LEU A 40 88.61 -27.72 70.83
CA LEU A 40 87.98 -28.37 69.67
C LEU A 40 89.02 -28.64 68.58
N ASP A 41 89.09 -29.87 68.05
CA ASP A 41 89.94 -30.17 66.90
C ASP A 41 89.26 -29.79 65.58
N LEU A 42 89.85 -28.79 64.93
CA LEU A 42 89.49 -28.39 63.57
C LEU A 42 90.44 -28.96 62.51
N SER A 43 91.55 -29.61 62.89
CA SER A 43 92.54 -30.14 61.96
C SER A 43 92.09 -31.45 61.29
N THR A 44 91.47 -32.37 62.03
CA THR A 44 90.87 -33.59 61.47
C THR A 44 89.73 -33.28 60.47
N PRO A 45 88.70 -32.47 60.80
CA PRO A 45 87.64 -32.16 59.84
C PRO A 45 88.14 -31.34 58.63
N LEU A 46 89.08 -30.41 58.82
CA LEU A 46 89.65 -29.62 57.72
C LEU A 46 90.51 -30.47 56.78
N SER A 47 91.37 -31.35 57.31
CA SER A 47 92.20 -32.22 56.49
C SER A 47 91.37 -33.19 55.66
N ARG A 48 90.28 -33.75 56.21
CA ARG A 48 89.31 -34.53 55.42
C ARG A 48 88.78 -33.75 54.22
N VAL A 49 88.23 -32.54 54.44
CA VAL A 49 87.68 -31.72 53.36
C VAL A 49 88.75 -31.32 52.33
N LEU A 50 90.01 -31.15 52.72
CA LEU A 50 91.11 -30.92 51.77
C LEU A 50 91.45 -32.16 50.94
N PHE A 51 91.44 -33.36 51.53
CA PHE A 51 91.61 -34.61 50.77
C PHE A 51 90.44 -34.84 49.81
N ASP A 52 89.21 -34.68 50.29
CA ASP A 52 88.00 -34.80 49.46
C ASP A 52 88.06 -33.82 48.27
N LEU A 53 88.43 -32.55 48.50
CA LEU A 53 88.59 -31.54 47.46
C LEU A 53 89.74 -31.88 46.48
N GLN A 54 90.85 -32.42 46.97
CA GLN A 54 91.99 -32.80 46.13
C GLN A 54 91.69 -34.03 45.25
N GLU A 55 90.96 -35.02 45.76
CA GLU A 55 90.47 -36.15 44.96
C GLU A 55 89.41 -35.67 43.94
N ILE A 56 88.49 -34.76 44.31
CA ILE A 56 87.56 -34.14 43.35
C ILE A 56 88.30 -33.41 42.23
N ASP A 57 89.26 -32.52 42.54
CA ASP A 57 90.00 -31.76 41.52
C ASP A 57 90.88 -32.67 40.64
N THR A 58 91.59 -33.64 41.23
CA THR A 58 92.37 -34.59 40.43
C THR A 58 91.49 -35.53 39.61
N HIS A 59 90.30 -35.91 40.08
CA HIS A 59 89.34 -36.68 39.29
C HIS A 59 88.74 -35.85 38.15
N ILE A 60 88.31 -34.60 38.41
CA ILE A 60 87.84 -33.66 37.37
C ILE A 60 88.94 -33.41 36.33
N HIS A 61 90.17 -33.12 36.75
CA HIS A 61 91.29 -32.90 35.85
C HIS A 61 91.62 -34.16 35.03
N THR A 62 91.58 -35.33 35.64
CA THR A 62 91.77 -36.62 34.97
C THR A 62 90.66 -36.92 33.96
N LEU A 63 89.40 -36.74 34.33
CA LEU A 63 88.23 -36.98 33.49
C LEU A 63 88.19 -35.97 32.33
N THR A 64 88.40 -34.68 32.62
CA THR A 64 88.47 -33.61 31.62
C THR A 64 89.63 -33.84 30.65
N THR A 65 90.81 -34.26 31.12
CA THR A 65 91.96 -34.54 30.25
C THR A 65 91.73 -35.79 29.38
N LYS A 66 91.21 -36.89 29.96
CA LYS A 66 90.88 -38.13 29.23
C LYS A 66 89.75 -37.93 28.20
N SER A 67 88.78 -37.06 28.50
CA SER A 67 87.59 -36.83 27.67
C SER A 67 87.56 -35.47 26.96
N ALA A 68 88.67 -34.73 26.95
CA ALA A 68 88.77 -33.38 26.36
C ALA A 68 88.26 -33.34 24.91
N LEU A 69 88.66 -34.33 24.10
CA LEU A 69 88.21 -34.45 22.72
C LEU A 69 86.70 -34.71 22.62
N PRO A 70 86.12 -35.77 23.25
CA PRO A 70 84.67 -35.95 23.37
C PRO A 70 83.88 -34.70 23.79
N LEU A 71 84.31 -34.00 24.85
CA LEU A 71 83.63 -32.81 25.37
C LEU A 71 83.67 -31.64 24.37
N LEU A 72 84.82 -31.41 23.73
CA LEU A 72 84.96 -30.39 22.68
C LEU A 72 84.18 -30.75 21.42
N THR A 73 84.12 -32.03 21.02
CA THR A 73 83.29 -32.47 19.89
C THR A 73 81.80 -32.34 20.18
N HIS A 74 81.34 -32.74 21.36
CA HIS A 74 79.93 -32.60 21.77
C HIS A 74 79.54 -31.12 21.82
N THR A 75 80.35 -30.27 22.45
CA THR A 75 80.09 -28.82 22.51
C THR A 75 80.03 -28.22 21.11
N ARG A 76 80.98 -28.56 20.22
CA ARG A 76 81.01 -28.10 18.83
C ARG A 76 79.80 -28.57 18.02
N GLU A 77 79.36 -29.81 18.20
CA GLU A 77 78.20 -30.38 17.51
C GLU A 77 76.88 -29.82 18.06
N GLN A 78 76.78 -29.59 19.36
CA GLN A 78 75.64 -28.92 20.01
C GLN A 78 75.53 -27.45 19.56
N THR A 79 76.64 -26.69 19.52
CA THR A 79 76.64 -25.33 18.96
C THR A 79 76.31 -25.33 17.48
N GLY A 80 76.90 -26.23 16.69
CA GLY A 80 76.66 -26.31 15.25
C GLY A 80 75.24 -26.77 14.87
N SER A 81 74.62 -27.65 15.65
CA SER A 81 73.23 -28.05 15.47
C SER A 81 72.26 -26.95 15.92
N GLY A 82 72.51 -26.31 17.08
CA GLY A 82 71.75 -25.13 17.51
C GLY A 82 71.79 -24.00 16.49
N GLN A 83 72.97 -23.70 15.94
CA GLN A 83 73.15 -22.67 14.90
C GLN A 83 72.36 -23.00 13.61
N ARG A 84 72.39 -24.26 13.14
CA ARG A 84 71.59 -24.70 11.98
C ARG A 84 70.09 -24.59 12.21
N VAL A 85 69.61 -24.90 13.43
CA VAL A 85 68.19 -24.77 13.78
C VAL A 85 67.77 -23.29 13.80
N VAL A 86 68.60 -22.40 14.34
CA VAL A 86 68.36 -20.95 14.30
C VAL A 86 68.34 -20.45 12.85
N GLU A 87 69.34 -20.80 12.03
CA GLU A 87 69.45 -20.41 10.62
C GLU A 87 68.21 -20.87 9.80
N GLN A 88 67.74 -22.10 10.01
CA GLN A 88 66.50 -22.60 9.39
C GLN A 88 65.25 -21.86 9.88
N VAL A 89 65.14 -21.57 11.17
CA VAL A 89 64.00 -20.81 11.71
C VAL A 89 64.00 -19.37 11.19
N GLU A 90 65.16 -18.73 11.10
CA GLU A 90 65.32 -17.39 10.51
C GLU A 90 64.93 -17.37 9.02
N GLU A 91 65.34 -18.38 8.23
CA GLU A 91 64.91 -18.53 6.84
C GLU A 91 63.38 -18.68 6.72
N GLN A 92 62.76 -19.55 7.54
CA GLN A 92 61.31 -19.75 7.51
C GLN A 92 60.53 -18.52 8.00
N VAL A 93 61.03 -17.79 8.99
CA VAL A 93 60.43 -16.53 9.48
C VAL A 93 60.57 -15.42 8.44
N ALA A 94 61.73 -15.30 7.76
CA ALA A 94 61.92 -14.37 6.65
C ALA A 94 60.99 -14.69 5.46
N SER A 95 60.88 -15.97 5.11
CA SER A 95 59.95 -16.48 4.10
C SER A 95 58.49 -16.12 4.43
N LEU A 96 58.02 -16.46 5.64
CA LEU A 96 56.67 -16.12 6.12
C LEU A 96 56.42 -14.61 6.14
N THR A 97 57.40 -13.81 6.58
CA THR A 97 57.31 -12.35 6.60
C THR A 97 57.17 -11.77 5.19
N SER A 98 57.95 -12.28 4.22
CA SER A 98 57.82 -11.88 2.81
C SER A 98 56.48 -12.30 2.20
N GLY A 99 55.97 -13.48 2.57
CA GLY A 99 54.64 -13.97 2.18
C GLY A 99 53.51 -13.11 2.75
N TYR A 100 53.62 -12.68 4.02
CA TYR A 100 52.66 -11.77 4.64
C TYR A 100 52.69 -10.38 3.98
N GLN A 101 53.87 -9.78 3.78
CA GLN A 101 54.00 -8.49 3.09
C GLN A 101 53.42 -8.55 1.66
N ARG A 102 53.60 -9.70 0.98
CA ARG A 102 52.99 -9.96 -0.32
C ARG A 102 51.48 -10.06 -0.24
N LEU A 103 50.92 -10.80 0.72
CA LEU A 103 49.48 -10.94 0.95
C LEU A 103 48.82 -9.59 1.31
N GLU A 104 49.45 -8.79 2.16
CA GLU A 104 48.99 -7.45 2.53
C GLU A 104 48.88 -6.54 1.29
N LYS A 105 49.93 -6.53 0.45
CA LYS A 105 49.98 -5.73 -0.77
C LYS A 105 49.07 -6.25 -1.90
N GLU A 106 48.93 -7.57 -2.05
CA GLU A 106 48.15 -8.18 -3.13
C GLU A 106 46.68 -8.39 -2.79
N VAL A 107 46.31 -8.50 -1.52
CA VAL A 107 44.93 -8.79 -1.06
C VAL A 107 44.38 -7.67 -0.18
N LEU A 108 44.97 -7.39 0.99
CA LEU A 108 44.38 -6.43 1.95
C LEU A 108 44.19 -5.04 1.34
N ARG A 109 45.25 -4.44 0.79
CA ARG A 109 45.18 -3.10 0.18
C ARG A 109 44.26 -3.03 -1.06
N LYS A 110 44.03 -4.16 -1.75
CA LYS A 110 43.05 -4.24 -2.85
C LYS A 110 41.62 -4.40 -2.33
N TRP A 111 41.43 -5.12 -1.23
CA TRP A 111 40.14 -5.26 -0.57
C TRP A 111 39.68 -3.94 0.04
N GLU A 112 40.58 -3.19 0.70
CA GLU A 112 40.31 -1.84 1.22
C GLU A 112 39.81 -0.89 0.11
N ALA A 113 40.52 -0.83 -1.02
CA ALA A 113 40.12 -0.03 -2.17
C ALA A 113 38.83 -0.54 -2.85
N ALA A 114 38.57 -1.85 -2.84
CA ALA A 114 37.33 -2.43 -3.36
C ALA A 114 36.12 -2.16 -2.43
N GLU A 115 36.35 -2.09 -1.12
CA GLU A 115 35.34 -1.76 -0.11
C GLU A 115 34.99 -0.26 -0.14
N GLU A 116 35.99 0.62 -0.29
CA GLU A 116 35.76 2.04 -0.58
C GLU A 116 34.95 2.20 -1.88
N ALA A 117 35.31 1.47 -2.94
CA ALA A 117 34.56 1.46 -4.19
C ALA A 117 33.13 0.88 -4.04
N ARG A 118 32.91 -0.12 -3.17
CA ARG A 118 31.57 -0.66 -2.85
C ARG A 118 30.71 0.40 -2.17
N VAL A 119 31.23 1.06 -1.14
CA VAL A 119 30.55 2.15 -0.42
C VAL A 119 30.27 3.33 -1.34
N ALA A 120 31.21 3.70 -2.21
CA ALA A 120 31.01 4.73 -3.23
C ALA A 120 29.91 4.33 -4.25
N ALA A 121 29.91 3.07 -4.70
CA ALA A 121 28.90 2.54 -5.62
C ALA A 121 27.50 2.53 -4.98
N GLU A 122 27.35 2.08 -3.73
CA GLU A 122 26.07 2.07 -3.01
C GLU A 122 25.53 3.48 -2.76
N ASN A 123 26.38 4.43 -2.39
CA ASN A 123 26.02 5.84 -2.29
C ASN A 123 25.61 6.43 -3.65
N SER A 124 26.31 6.07 -4.74
CA SER A 124 25.94 6.49 -6.10
C SER A 124 24.59 5.89 -6.54
N TRP A 125 24.31 4.63 -6.19
CA TRP A 125 23.05 3.98 -6.50
C TRP A 125 21.89 4.60 -5.69
N ALA A 126 22.08 4.83 -4.39
CA ALA A 126 21.08 5.44 -3.53
C ALA A 126 20.71 6.87 -3.98
N THR A 127 21.72 7.68 -4.34
CA THR A 127 21.51 9.04 -4.88
C THR A 127 20.86 9.02 -6.27
N VAL A 128 21.28 8.15 -7.19
CA VAL A 128 20.65 8.01 -8.51
C VAL A 128 19.21 7.48 -8.41
N ARG A 129 18.91 6.54 -7.50
CA ARG A 129 17.55 6.03 -7.24
C ARG A 129 16.64 7.17 -6.75
N LEU A 130 17.10 7.94 -5.76
CA LEU A 130 16.37 9.10 -5.24
C LEU A 130 16.20 10.18 -6.32
N ALA A 131 17.25 10.50 -7.09
CA ALA A 131 17.18 11.47 -8.16
C ALA A 131 16.18 11.08 -9.25
N ARG A 132 16.09 9.79 -9.62
CA ARG A 132 15.08 9.27 -10.57
C ARG A 132 13.65 9.31 -10.00
N ALA A 133 13.48 9.12 -8.70
CA ALA A 133 12.17 9.28 -8.05
C ALA A 133 11.73 10.76 -8.03
N VAL A 134 12.62 11.66 -7.61
CA VAL A 134 12.40 13.13 -7.62
C VAL A 134 12.13 13.64 -9.03
N ALA A 135 12.92 13.21 -10.03
CA ALA A 135 12.74 13.61 -11.43
C ALA A 135 11.36 13.20 -11.98
N ARG A 136 10.88 11.99 -11.67
CA ARG A 136 9.53 11.54 -12.06
C ARG A 136 8.42 12.33 -11.35
N CYS A 137 8.60 12.64 -10.06
CA CYS A 137 7.65 13.48 -9.33
C CYS A 137 7.58 14.91 -9.88
N LEU A 138 8.73 15.48 -10.26
CA LEU A 138 8.81 16.80 -10.91
C LEU A 138 8.23 16.79 -12.33
N SER A 139 8.44 15.73 -13.13
CA SER A 139 7.85 15.64 -14.46
C SER A 139 6.32 15.48 -14.41
N LEU A 140 5.81 14.71 -13.45
CA LEU A 140 4.37 14.59 -13.20
C LEU A 140 3.76 15.88 -12.63
N GLY A 141 4.49 16.57 -11.75
CA GLY A 141 4.12 17.92 -11.27
C GLY A 141 4.00 18.91 -12.42
N ARG A 142 5.00 19.00 -13.31
CA ARG A 142 4.97 19.87 -14.49
C ARG A 142 3.87 19.49 -15.48
N GLN A 143 3.55 18.21 -15.61
CA GLN A 143 2.41 17.75 -16.41
C GLN A 143 1.08 18.23 -15.80
N LEU A 144 0.93 18.11 -14.49
CA LEU A 144 -0.24 18.57 -13.74
C LEU A 144 -0.38 20.10 -13.78
N GLU A 145 0.72 20.85 -13.71
CA GLU A 145 0.74 22.31 -13.91
C GLU A 145 0.28 22.70 -15.31
N GLY A 146 0.77 22.01 -16.35
CA GLY A 146 0.33 22.23 -17.74
C GLY A 146 -1.16 21.97 -17.90
N GLN A 147 -1.65 20.82 -17.41
CA GLN A 147 -3.07 20.46 -17.43
C GLN A 147 -3.93 21.46 -16.63
N LEU A 148 -3.46 21.93 -15.48
CA LEU A 148 -4.18 22.92 -14.66
C LEU A 148 -4.17 24.32 -15.30
N ALA A 149 -3.09 24.69 -16.00
CA ALA A 149 -3.01 25.93 -16.77
C ALA A 149 -3.94 25.91 -17.99
N GLU A 150 -4.00 24.80 -18.74
CA GLU A 150 -4.97 24.61 -19.82
C GLU A 150 -6.41 24.68 -19.29
N LEU A 151 -6.71 24.00 -18.16
CA LEU A 151 -7.99 24.08 -17.46
C LEU A 151 -8.33 25.48 -16.92
N SER A 152 -7.33 26.33 -16.67
CA SER A 152 -7.54 27.72 -16.23
C SER A 152 -7.56 28.72 -17.38
N GLY A 153 -7.21 28.30 -18.60
CA GLY A 153 -7.38 29.08 -19.82
C GLY A 153 -8.85 29.15 -20.25
N ARG A 154 -9.12 29.98 -21.26
CA ARG A 154 -10.44 30.01 -21.95
C ARG A 154 -10.50 28.92 -23.01
N GLY A 155 -10.30 27.67 -22.55
CA GLY A 155 -10.38 26.46 -23.38
C GLY A 155 -11.79 26.19 -23.90
N SER A 156 -11.90 25.19 -24.78
CA SER A 156 -13.20 24.65 -25.15
C SER A 156 -13.65 23.64 -24.10
N THR A 157 -14.87 23.77 -23.57
CA THR A 157 -15.48 22.86 -22.57
C THR A 157 -15.50 21.37 -22.99
N ARG A 158 -15.31 21.10 -24.29
CA ARG A 158 -15.13 19.78 -24.90
C ARG A 158 -13.73 19.17 -24.72
N GLN A 159 -12.75 19.96 -24.31
CA GLN A 159 -11.38 19.53 -23.98
C GLN A 159 -11.18 19.49 -22.46
N ASP A 160 -11.70 20.48 -21.72
CA ASP A 160 -11.63 20.57 -20.25
C ASP A 160 -11.92 19.23 -19.55
N HIS A 161 -12.93 18.50 -20.01
CA HIS A 161 -13.37 17.27 -19.36
C HIS A 161 -12.44 16.07 -19.58
N LYS A 162 -11.58 16.11 -20.62
CA LYS A 162 -10.48 15.17 -20.80
C LYS A 162 -9.26 15.60 -20.00
N ILE A 163 -8.95 16.90 -20.01
CA ILE A 163 -7.83 17.42 -19.22
C ILE A 163 -8.09 17.18 -17.71
N LEU A 164 -9.34 17.21 -17.26
CA LEU A 164 -9.76 16.75 -15.91
C LEU A 164 -9.51 15.26 -15.67
N SER A 165 -9.77 14.36 -16.63
CA SER A 165 -9.43 12.93 -16.47
C SER A 165 -7.93 12.71 -16.39
N ASP A 166 -7.19 13.39 -17.25
CA ASP A 166 -5.75 13.19 -17.38
C ASP A 166 -5.00 13.82 -16.19
N ALA A 167 -5.52 14.92 -15.64
CA ALA A 167 -5.07 15.52 -14.37
C ALA A 167 -5.39 14.63 -13.16
N ALA A 168 -6.57 13.98 -13.12
CA ALA A 168 -6.89 13.03 -12.05
C ALA A 168 -5.97 11.80 -12.07
N TYR A 169 -5.65 11.26 -13.25
CA TYR A 169 -4.64 10.20 -13.37
C TYR A 169 -3.24 10.68 -12.97
N ALA A 170 -2.83 11.90 -13.36
CA ALA A 170 -1.56 12.49 -12.93
C ALA A 170 -1.49 12.59 -11.40
N ILE A 171 -2.50 13.20 -10.77
CA ILE A 171 -2.67 13.29 -9.30
C ILE A 171 -2.56 11.91 -8.65
N VAL A 172 -3.29 10.91 -9.12
CA VAL A 172 -3.31 9.58 -8.50
C VAL A 172 -2.00 8.83 -8.70
N SER A 173 -1.32 9.00 -9.82
CA SER A 173 0.04 8.46 -10.01
C SER A 173 1.07 9.11 -9.06
N LEU A 174 0.90 10.41 -8.78
CA LEU A 174 1.75 11.17 -7.87
C LEU A 174 1.45 10.80 -6.40
N ARG A 175 0.18 10.64 -6.03
CA ARG A 175 -0.25 10.02 -4.76
C ARG A 175 0.37 8.63 -4.59
N ARG A 176 0.34 7.78 -5.63
CA ARG A 176 0.95 6.43 -5.59
C ARG A 176 2.44 6.50 -5.26
N LEU A 177 3.20 7.31 -5.99
CA LEU A 177 4.64 7.51 -5.76
C LEU A 177 4.97 8.08 -4.36
N LEU A 178 4.13 8.99 -3.84
CA LEU A 178 4.26 9.53 -2.48
C LEU A 178 3.85 8.52 -1.38
N SER A 179 2.98 7.55 -1.69
CA SER A 179 2.52 6.53 -0.75
C SER A 179 3.42 5.27 -0.70
N ALA A 180 4.22 5.06 -1.74
CA ALA A 180 5.11 3.90 -1.91
C ALA A 180 6.42 4.08 -1.11
N THR A 181 6.28 4.22 0.21
CA THR A 181 7.37 4.56 1.15
C THR A 181 8.07 3.34 1.74
N GLY A 182 7.65 2.11 1.38
CA GLY A 182 8.25 0.88 1.87
C GLY A 182 9.71 0.70 1.46
N GLU A 183 10.48 -0.11 2.19
CA GLU A 183 11.88 -0.36 1.87
C GLU A 183 12.00 -1.03 0.48
N GLY A 184 12.85 -0.46 -0.39
CA GLY A 184 12.95 -0.85 -1.79
C GLY A 184 11.92 -0.21 -2.74
N GLU A 185 10.82 0.37 -2.23
CA GLU A 185 9.80 1.04 -3.06
C GLU A 185 10.30 2.41 -3.60
N GLU A 186 9.66 2.90 -4.66
CA GLU A 186 10.13 4.08 -5.41
C GLU A 186 10.08 5.39 -4.61
N GLY A 187 9.19 5.49 -3.61
CA GLY A 187 9.06 6.62 -2.70
C GLY A 187 9.95 6.56 -1.46
N TYR A 188 10.74 5.49 -1.26
CA TYR A 188 11.58 5.39 -0.06
C TYR A 188 12.63 6.52 0.02
N GLY A 189 12.52 7.36 1.05
CA GLY A 189 13.33 8.54 1.28
C GLY A 189 12.80 9.84 0.64
N LEU A 190 11.73 9.77 -0.16
CA LEU A 190 11.24 10.89 -0.98
C LEU A 190 10.68 12.06 -0.15
N ASP A 191 9.96 11.81 0.96
CA ASP A 191 9.46 12.88 1.84
C ASP A 191 10.59 13.69 2.49
N ARG A 192 11.79 13.12 2.65
CA ARG A 192 12.95 13.86 3.21
C ARG A 192 13.40 15.01 2.29
N VAL A 193 13.01 15.00 1.01
CA VAL A 193 13.38 16.00 0.00
C VAL A 193 12.47 17.22 0.10
N LYS A 194 13.00 18.36 0.55
CA LYS A 194 12.24 19.62 0.72
C LYS A 194 11.43 20.01 -0.52
N VAL A 195 12.00 19.86 -1.73
CA VAL A 195 11.35 20.19 -3.01
C VAL A 195 10.11 19.34 -3.29
N VAL A 196 10.09 18.08 -2.86
CA VAL A 196 8.90 17.23 -3.03
C VAL A 196 7.84 17.59 -1.99
N ARG A 197 8.24 18.01 -0.79
CA ARG A 197 7.32 18.50 0.24
C ARG A 197 6.68 19.84 -0.13
N THR A 198 7.41 20.77 -0.77
CA THR A 198 6.82 21.99 -1.32
C THR A 198 5.89 21.66 -2.48
N LEU A 199 6.30 20.84 -3.45
CA LEU A 199 5.42 20.37 -4.55
C LEU A 199 4.13 19.73 -4.03
N ARG A 200 4.20 18.88 -3.00
CA ARG A 200 3.02 18.27 -2.37
C ARG A 200 2.05 19.32 -1.80
N ASN A 201 2.58 20.32 -1.10
CA ASN A 201 1.77 21.29 -0.36
C ASN A 201 1.25 22.43 -1.25
N GLU A 202 2.08 22.92 -2.18
CA GLU A 202 1.86 24.12 -2.99
C GLU A 202 1.22 23.82 -4.35
N LEU A 203 1.40 22.60 -4.89
CA LEU A 203 0.79 22.16 -6.15
C LEU A 203 -0.24 21.05 -5.95
N VAL A 204 0.12 19.92 -5.34
CA VAL A 204 -0.72 18.71 -5.38
C VAL A 204 -2.02 18.89 -4.59
N ILE A 205 -1.97 19.35 -3.34
CA ILE A 205 -3.18 19.60 -2.53
C ILE A 205 -4.13 20.64 -3.18
N PRO A 206 -3.68 21.82 -3.66
CA PRO A 206 -4.58 22.75 -4.35
C PRO A 206 -5.03 22.25 -5.74
N ALA A 207 -4.24 21.47 -6.47
CA ALA A 207 -4.68 20.80 -7.70
C ALA A 207 -5.80 19.79 -7.41
N GLU A 208 -5.66 18.96 -6.38
CA GLU A 208 -6.70 18.03 -5.91
C GLU A 208 -8.01 18.76 -5.55
N ASN A 209 -7.91 19.87 -4.81
CA ASN A 209 -9.09 20.66 -4.43
C ASN A 209 -9.74 21.36 -5.62
N THR A 210 -8.97 21.90 -6.57
CA THR A 210 -9.51 22.57 -7.77
C THR A 210 -10.11 21.58 -8.77
N VAL A 211 -9.48 20.43 -9.01
CA VAL A 211 -10.05 19.35 -9.82
C VAL A 211 -11.33 18.82 -9.15
N THR A 212 -11.32 18.53 -7.84
CA THR A 212 -12.51 18.09 -7.10
C THR A 212 -13.66 19.09 -7.25
N THR A 213 -13.46 20.36 -6.88
CA THR A 213 -14.53 21.37 -6.89
C THR A 213 -15.05 21.68 -8.29
N ARG A 214 -14.20 21.67 -9.33
CA ARG A 214 -14.64 21.79 -10.74
C ARG A 214 -15.49 20.60 -11.16
N THR A 215 -15.07 19.38 -10.85
CA THR A 215 -15.83 18.17 -11.20
C THR A 215 -17.17 18.10 -10.45
N GLN A 216 -17.20 18.46 -9.17
CA GLN A 216 -18.44 18.59 -8.40
C GLN A 216 -19.38 19.63 -9.03
N GLN A 217 -18.86 20.76 -9.51
CA GLN A 217 -19.65 21.75 -10.23
C GLN A 217 -20.19 21.26 -11.58
N ILE A 218 -19.48 20.38 -12.30
CA ILE A 218 -19.97 19.78 -13.55
C ILE A 218 -21.17 18.88 -13.29
N ILE A 219 -21.13 18.04 -12.25
CA ILE A 219 -22.27 17.20 -11.86
C ILE A 219 -23.42 18.07 -11.31
N ASN A 220 -23.14 19.02 -10.41
CA ASN A 220 -24.17 19.86 -9.81
C ASN A 220 -24.85 20.83 -10.79
N ARG A 221 -24.22 21.15 -11.92
CA ARG A 221 -24.82 21.92 -13.02
C ARG A 221 -25.39 21.04 -14.14
N PHE A 222 -25.49 19.72 -13.95
CA PHE A 222 -26.08 18.85 -14.96
C PHE A 222 -27.59 19.12 -15.12
N SER A 223 -27.95 19.60 -16.31
CA SER A 223 -29.30 19.56 -16.85
C SER A 223 -29.20 19.30 -18.36
N MET A 224 -29.95 18.30 -18.84
CA MET A 224 -30.20 18.11 -20.27
C MET A 224 -31.18 19.16 -20.77
N SER A 225 -32.10 19.59 -19.90
CA SER A 225 -33.23 20.46 -20.22
C SER A 225 -32.82 21.91 -20.48
N THR A 226 -31.88 22.47 -19.72
CA THR A 226 -31.37 23.85 -19.97
C THR A 226 -30.72 23.98 -21.35
N LEU A 227 -30.02 22.94 -21.81
CA LEU A 227 -29.36 22.91 -23.13
C LEU A 227 -30.34 22.91 -24.31
N LEU A 228 -31.64 22.66 -24.08
CA LEU A 228 -32.70 22.76 -25.09
C LEU A 228 -33.39 24.14 -25.10
N ALA A 229 -33.19 24.95 -24.05
CA ALA A 229 -33.92 26.20 -23.84
C ALA A 229 -33.18 27.45 -24.36
N GLU A 230 -31.88 27.36 -24.62
CA GLU A 230 -31.06 28.48 -25.10
C GLU A 230 -31.21 28.75 -26.62
N GLU A 231 -31.78 27.81 -27.38
CA GLU A 231 -31.80 27.82 -28.86
C GLU A 231 -33.02 28.54 -29.48
N ASN A 232 -33.62 29.52 -28.78
CA ASN A 232 -34.73 30.34 -29.28
C ASN A 232 -34.25 31.42 -30.29
N GLY A 233 -33.41 31.01 -31.25
CA GLY A 233 -32.55 31.87 -32.06
C GLY A 233 -32.10 31.28 -33.40
N GLY A 234 -32.82 30.28 -33.94
CA GLY A 234 -32.76 29.92 -35.36
C GLY A 234 -31.83 28.76 -35.78
N SER A 235 -32.44 27.70 -36.32
CA SER A 235 -31.86 26.76 -37.28
C SER A 235 -30.62 25.93 -36.87
N ALA A 236 -30.78 24.94 -35.98
CA ALA A 236 -29.79 23.86 -35.88
C ALA A 236 -30.31 22.51 -35.29
N GLY A 237 -31.16 21.76 -35.99
CA GLY A 237 -31.54 20.38 -35.57
C GLY A 237 -30.39 19.34 -35.47
N SER A 238 -29.12 19.75 -35.57
CA SER A 238 -27.94 18.89 -35.39
C SER A 238 -26.87 19.45 -34.44
N SER A 239 -27.02 20.68 -33.91
CA SER A 239 -26.22 21.19 -32.78
C SER A 239 -26.61 20.42 -31.52
N THR A 240 -27.92 20.35 -31.25
CA THR A 240 -28.56 19.86 -30.04
C THR A 240 -28.14 18.43 -29.70
N TYR A 241 -28.14 17.53 -30.69
CA TYR A 241 -27.69 16.14 -30.51
C TYR A 241 -26.19 16.03 -30.16
N LYS A 242 -25.35 16.89 -30.75
CA LYS A 242 -23.90 16.92 -30.46
C LYS A 242 -23.61 17.53 -29.10
N GLN A 243 -24.36 18.57 -28.71
CA GLN A 243 -24.29 19.19 -27.38
C GLN A 243 -24.77 18.24 -26.27
N ALA A 244 -25.86 17.48 -26.52
CA ALA A 244 -26.34 16.45 -25.61
C ALA A 244 -25.35 15.29 -25.43
N LEU A 245 -24.70 14.85 -26.52
CA LEU A 245 -23.60 13.87 -26.45
C LEU A 245 -22.39 14.41 -25.68
N ASP A 246 -22.02 15.68 -25.89
CA ASP A 246 -20.92 16.32 -25.17
C ASP A 246 -21.24 16.52 -23.67
N ALA A 247 -22.49 16.84 -23.33
CA ALA A 247 -22.95 16.88 -21.94
C ALA A 247 -22.92 15.50 -21.27
N LYS A 248 -23.39 14.44 -21.97
CA LYS A 248 -23.25 13.04 -21.53
C LYS A 248 -21.77 12.69 -21.31
N ALA A 249 -20.90 13.03 -22.26
CA ALA A 249 -19.46 12.80 -22.14
C ALA A 249 -18.83 13.53 -20.93
N ARG A 250 -19.13 14.82 -20.76
CA ARG A 250 -18.69 15.63 -19.61
C ARG A 250 -19.07 15.01 -18.28
N VAL A 251 -20.32 14.58 -18.12
CA VAL A 251 -20.80 13.92 -16.89
C VAL A 251 -20.15 12.56 -16.69
N ILE A 252 -19.96 11.76 -17.75
CA ILE A 252 -19.23 10.49 -17.66
C ILE A 252 -17.80 10.71 -17.15
N SER A 253 -17.04 11.64 -17.75
CA SER A 253 -15.69 11.99 -17.26
C SER A 253 -15.69 12.60 -15.86
N ALA A 254 -16.76 13.31 -15.46
CA ALA A 254 -16.89 13.85 -14.12
C ALA A 254 -17.12 12.76 -13.06
N ILE A 255 -17.94 11.75 -13.41
CA ILE A 255 -18.19 10.58 -12.56
C ILE A 255 -16.92 9.74 -12.45
N THR A 256 -16.19 9.47 -13.55
CA THR A 256 -14.94 8.70 -13.48
C THR A 256 -13.83 9.45 -12.75
N THR A 257 -13.70 10.78 -12.91
CA THR A 257 -12.71 11.57 -12.16
C THR A 257 -13.00 11.61 -10.66
N LEU A 258 -14.25 11.81 -10.22
CA LEU A 258 -14.57 11.73 -8.78
C LEU A 258 -14.36 10.32 -8.22
N TYR A 259 -14.66 9.27 -8.99
CA TYR A 259 -14.38 7.88 -8.61
C TYR A 259 -12.88 7.57 -8.52
N ILE A 260 -12.05 8.18 -9.37
CA ILE A 260 -10.58 8.03 -9.35
C ILE A 260 -9.94 8.88 -8.24
N LEU A 261 -10.55 10.01 -7.90
CA LEU A 261 -10.02 10.97 -6.93
C LEU A 261 -10.48 10.69 -5.49
N SER A 262 -11.56 9.93 -5.28
CA SER A 262 -12.06 9.56 -3.95
C SER A 262 -10.98 8.85 -3.10
N PRO A 263 -10.84 9.21 -1.82
CA PRO A 263 -9.76 8.72 -0.98
C PRO A 263 -9.91 7.21 -0.75
N ALA A 264 -8.97 6.41 -1.26
CA ALA A 264 -8.82 5.03 -0.83
C ALA A 264 -8.33 5.05 0.63
N PRO A 265 -9.07 4.44 1.59
CA PRO A 265 -8.77 4.62 3.02
C PRO A 265 -7.45 3.98 3.46
N ARG A 266 -6.89 3.05 2.67
CA ARG A 266 -5.54 2.49 2.82
C ARG A 266 -4.94 2.19 1.44
N PRO A 267 -3.60 2.24 1.26
CA PRO A 267 -2.98 1.59 0.10
C PRO A 267 -3.26 0.08 0.14
N LYS A 268 -3.46 -0.55 -1.02
CA LYS A 268 -3.77 -1.98 -1.17
C LYS A 268 -5.12 -2.43 -0.57
N THR A 269 -6.16 -1.59 -0.62
CA THR A 269 -7.55 -2.05 -0.38
C THR A 269 -8.07 -2.92 -1.54
N PRO A 270 -8.84 -3.99 -1.27
CA PRO A 270 -9.49 -4.77 -2.32
C PRO A 270 -10.62 -3.98 -2.99
N ALA A 271 -10.86 -4.21 -4.27
CA ALA A 271 -11.85 -3.47 -5.06
C ALA A 271 -13.31 -3.61 -4.56
N SER A 272 -13.60 -4.65 -3.77
CA SER A 272 -14.90 -4.90 -3.14
C SER A 272 -15.20 -4.03 -1.91
N GLU A 273 -14.18 -3.45 -1.27
CA GLU A 273 -14.34 -2.59 -0.08
C GLU A 273 -14.36 -1.09 -0.45
N TYR A 274 -14.03 -0.74 -1.70
CA TYR A 274 -13.89 0.64 -2.15
C TYR A 274 -15.24 1.38 -2.24
N ARG A 275 -15.49 2.30 -1.30
CA ARG A 275 -16.64 3.22 -1.31
C ARG A 275 -16.19 4.59 -1.82
N PRO A 276 -16.70 5.08 -2.97
CA PRO A 276 -16.29 6.37 -3.53
C PRO A 276 -17.05 7.52 -2.84
N GLU A 277 -16.64 7.87 -1.62
CA GLU A 277 -17.37 8.82 -0.75
C GLU A 277 -17.58 10.20 -1.39
N LEU A 278 -16.60 10.71 -2.15
CA LEU A 278 -16.74 11.98 -2.88
C LEU A 278 -17.80 11.92 -3.99
N LEU A 279 -17.97 10.76 -4.64
CA LEU A 279 -19.00 10.56 -5.66
C LEU A 279 -20.39 10.40 -5.01
N LEU A 280 -20.48 9.64 -3.92
CA LEU A 280 -21.73 9.42 -3.20
C LEU A 280 -22.27 10.72 -2.58
N SER A 281 -21.43 11.44 -1.82
CA SER A 281 -21.81 12.71 -1.19
C SER A 281 -22.22 13.80 -2.19
N THR A 282 -21.61 13.82 -3.38
CA THR A 282 -21.92 14.83 -4.41
C THR A 282 -23.20 14.51 -5.16
N LEU A 283 -23.48 13.23 -5.45
CA LEU A 283 -24.75 12.81 -6.04
C LEU A 283 -25.91 12.91 -5.04
N GLN A 284 -25.68 12.62 -3.75
CA GLN A 284 -26.63 12.92 -2.66
C GLN A 284 -26.89 14.43 -2.55
N GLY A 285 -25.84 15.26 -2.64
CA GLY A 285 -25.95 16.73 -2.66
C GLY A 285 -26.76 17.27 -3.85
N TYR A 286 -26.57 16.70 -5.06
CA TYR A 286 -27.37 17.02 -6.24
C TYR A 286 -28.86 16.67 -6.03
N MET A 287 -29.15 15.45 -5.53
CA MET A 287 -30.52 15.00 -5.24
C MET A 287 -31.20 15.86 -4.16
N HIS A 288 -30.49 16.24 -3.11
CA HIS A 288 -31.03 17.14 -2.08
C HIS A 288 -31.27 18.57 -2.64
N THR A 289 -30.38 19.07 -3.50
CA THR A 289 -30.50 20.39 -4.12
C THR A 289 -31.67 20.44 -5.11
N SER A 290 -31.85 19.41 -5.94
CA SER A 290 -32.95 19.33 -6.91
C SER A 290 -34.31 19.20 -6.19
N LEU A 291 -34.39 18.41 -5.12
CA LEU A 291 -35.55 18.32 -4.23
C LEU A 291 -35.88 19.68 -3.57
N THR A 292 -34.95 20.26 -2.82
CA THR A 292 -35.21 21.49 -2.05
C THR A 292 -35.59 22.67 -2.96
N THR A 293 -34.98 22.76 -4.14
CA THR A 293 -35.33 23.83 -5.10
C THR A 293 -36.63 23.57 -5.86
N SER A 294 -37.00 22.33 -6.18
CA SER A 294 -38.32 22.01 -6.76
C SER A 294 -39.46 22.19 -5.76
N LEU A 295 -39.27 21.83 -4.48
CA LEU A 295 -40.18 22.11 -3.37
C LEU A 295 -40.41 23.63 -3.23
N SER A 296 -39.33 24.42 -3.22
CA SER A 296 -39.40 25.88 -3.10
C SER A 296 -40.09 26.54 -4.30
N ALA A 297 -39.92 26.00 -5.52
CA ALA A 297 -40.64 26.46 -6.70
C ALA A 297 -42.14 26.12 -6.62
N LEU A 298 -42.47 24.86 -6.34
CA LEU A 298 -43.86 24.38 -6.30
C LEU A 298 -44.69 25.04 -5.19
N THR A 299 -44.12 25.24 -4.00
CA THR A 299 -44.82 25.90 -2.89
C THR A 299 -45.14 27.37 -3.20
N LYS A 300 -44.26 28.08 -3.92
CA LYS A 300 -44.55 29.43 -4.43
C LYS A 300 -45.63 29.40 -5.51
N ALA A 301 -45.52 28.49 -6.48
CA ALA A 301 -46.51 28.33 -7.55
C ALA A 301 -47.93 28.01 -7.04
N LEU A 302 -48.06 27.21 -5.98
CA LEU A 302 -49.34 26.93 -5.33
C LEU A 302 -49.95 28.16 -4.63
N THR A 303 -49.15 29.18 -4.31
CA THR A 303 -49.67 30.50 -3.88
C THR A 303 -49.95 31.45 -5.05
N MET A 304 -49.32 31.23 -6.21
CA MET A 304 -49.38 32.07 -7.43
C MET A 304 -49.75 31.23 -8.66
N LEU A 305 -51.00 30.76 -8.73
CA LEU A 305 -51.47 29.81 -9.75
C LEU A 305 -51.05 30.11 -11.21
N PRO A 306 -50.99 31.37 -11.70
CA PRO A 306 -50.56 31.66 -13.09
C PRO A 306 -49.12 31.24 -13.45
N THR A 307 -48.25 30.98 -12.47
CA THR A 307 -46.88 30.47 -12.74
C THR A 307 -46.78 28.94 -12.62
N LEU A 308 -47.87 28.26 -12.24
CA LEU A 308 -47.84 26.83 -11.93
C LEU A 308 -47.43 25.97 -13.12
N GLU A 309 -48.10 26.10 -14.27
CA GLU A 309 -47.77 25.34 -15.49
C GLU A 309 -46.28 25.41 -15.83
N ARG A 310 -45.70 26.62 -15.77
CA ARG A 310 -44.26 26.83 -15.99
C ARG A 310 -43.42 26.09 -14.95
N THR A 311 -43.72 26.21 -13.65
CA THR A 311 -42.96 25.48 -12.62
C THR A 311 -43.12 23.97 -12.72
N LEU A 312 -44.27 23.46 -13.16
CA LEU A 312 -44.47 22.02 -13.39
C LEU A 312 -43.64 21.54 -14.59
N VAL A 313 -43.54 22.32 -15.67
CA VAL A 313 -42.58 22.05 -16.75
C VAL A 313 -41.14 22.02 -16.20
N GLU A 314 -40.72 23.04 -15.45
CA GLU A 314 -39.37 23.10 -14.84
C GLU A 314 -39.09 21.97 -13.83
N ILE A 315 -40.10 21.44 -13.14
CA ILE A 315 -39.98 20.28 -12.24
C ILE A 315 -39.92 18.97 -13.03
N SER A 316 -40.74 18.82 -14.08
CA SER A 316 -40.69 17.64 -14.96
C SER A 316 -39.33 17.53 -15.68
N ALA A 317 -38.77 18.65 -16.14
CA ALA A 317 -37.43 18.76 -16.70
C ALA A 317 -36.33 18.25 -15.74
N ARG A 318 -36.38 18.65 -14.47
CA ARG A 318 -35.44 18.16 -13.44
C ARG A 318 -35.60 16.68 -13.16
N CYS A 319 -36.81 16.14 -13.23
CA CYS A 319 -37.04 14.70 -13.14
C CYS A 319 -36.43 13.97 -14.36
N GLN A 320 -36.57 14.52 -15.57
CA GLN A 320 -35.92 13.97 -16.77
C GLN A 320 -34.39 14.00 -16.67
N ASP A 321 -33.81 15.06 -16.08
CA ASP A 321 -32.38 15.14 -15.79
C ASP A 321 -31.93 14.05 -14.79
N ILE A 322 -32.73 13.76 -13.75
CA ILE A 322 -32.48 12.66 -12.79
C ILE A 322 -32.61 11.28 -13.46
N VAL A 323 -33.61 11.06 -14.30
CA VAL A 323 -33.77 9.81 -15.10
C VAL A 323 -32.58 9.63 -16.05
N ALA A 324 -32.12 10.71 -16.70
CA ALA A 324 -30.94 10.68 -17.56
C ALA A 324 -29.68 10.30 -16.75
N LEU A 325 -29.47 10.91 -15.60
CA LEU A 325 -28.36 10.60 -14.68
C LEU A 325 -28.40 9.14 -14.21
N GLU A 326 -29.57 8.62 -13.85
CA GLU A 326 -29.77 7.21 -13.48
C GLU A 326 -29.39 6.25 -14.63
N THR A 327 -29.84 6.54 -15.86
CA THR A 327 -29.45 5.71 -17.02
C THR A 327 -27.95 5.79 -17.34
N ILE A 328 -27.31 6.96 -17.16
CA ILE A 328 -25.86 7.11 -17.32
C ILE A 328 -25.12 6.26 -16.27
N LEU A 329 -25.48 6.38 -14.99
CA LEU A 329 -24.89 5.59 -13.90
C LEU A 329 -25.10 4.07 -14.09
N GLY A 330 -26.24 3.66 -14.64
CA GLY A 330 -26.54 2.27 -15.01
C GLY A 330 -25.74 1.74 -16.21
N THR A 331 -25.15 2.61 -17.03
CA THR A 331 -24.23 2.22 -18.13
C THR A 331 -22.75 2.27 -17.74
N LEU A 332 -22.41 2.83 -16.58
CA LEU A 332 -21.03 3.01 -16.13
C LEU A 332 -20.55 1.86 -15.24
N ARG A 333 -19.70 1.01 -15.81
CA ARG A 333 -18.81 0.11 -15.07
C ARG A 333 -17.74 0.91 -14.32
N PRO A 334 -17.26 0.44 -13.16
CA PRO A 334 -16.16 1.10 -12.44
C PRO A 334 -14.89 1.13 -13.30
N PRO A 335 -14.24 2.30 -13.47
CA PRO A 335 -12.96 2.38 -14.18
C PRO A 335 -11.84 1.76 -13.35
N THR A 336 -10.79 1.27 -14.02
CA THR A 336 -9.61 0.67 -13.39
C THR A 336 -8.84 1.70 -12.55
N HIS A 337 -9.02 1.66 -11.24
CA HIS A 337 -8.44 2.60 -10.28
C HIS A 337 -6.94 2.32 -10.04
N PRO A 338 -5.99 3.26 -10.28
CA PRO A 338 -4.55 2.97 -10.22
C PRO A 338 -3.96 2.61 -8.85
N LEU A 339 -4.75 2.70 -7.78
CA LEU A 339 -4.40 2.30 -6.40
C LEU A 339 -5.15 1.06 -5.90
N LEU A 340 -6.13 0.55 -6.66
CA LEU A 340 -6.72 -0.76 -6.38
C LEU A 340 -5.86 -1.82 -7.06
N GLU A 341 -5.61 -2.92 -6.37
CA GLU A 341 -4.85 -4.02 -6.94
C GLU A 341 -5.71 -4.71 -8.00
N SER A 342 -5.28 -4.61 -9.26
CA SER A 342 -5.94 -5.31 -10.35
C SER A 342 -5.82 -6.81 -10.11
N GLN A 343 -6.94 -7.51 -9.95
CA GLN A 343 -6.96 -8.96 -10.04
C GLN A 343 -6.54 -9.37 -11.46
N THR A 344 -5.24 -9.60 -11.63
CA THR A 344 -4.76 -10.60 -12.59
C THR A 344 -5.42 -11.90 -12.17
N PRO A 345 -6.32 -12.50 -12.96
CA PRO A 345 -6.84 -13.81 -12.62
C PRO A 345 -5.65 -14.77 -12.58
N PRO A 346 -5.48 -15.60 -11.53
CA PRO A 346 -4.41 -16.58 -11.51
C PRO A 346 -4.52 -17.45 -12.77
N PRO A 347 -3.38 -17.82 -13.39
CA PRO A 347 -3.41 -18.68 -14.57
C PRO A 347 -4.17 -19.96 -14.21
N LYS A 348 -5.12 -20.35 -15.07
CA LYS A 348 -5.88 -21.58 -14.89
C LYS A 348 -4.95 -22.77 -15.08
N GLU A 349 -4.41 -23.29 -13.99
CA GLU A 349 -3.80 -24.61 -13.99
C GLU A 349 -4.86 -25.64 -14.42
N LEU A 350 -4.54 -26.43 -15.44
CA LEU A 350 -5.41 -27.50 -15.90
C LEU A 350 -5.38 -28.65 -14.86
N PRO A 351 -6.51 -29.36 -14.65
CA PRO A 351 -6.54 -30.52 -13.78
C PRO A 351 -5.76 -31.68 -14.42
N THR A 352 -4.52 -31.87 -14.00
CA THR A 352 -3.68 -33.02 -14.41
C THR A 352 -4.07 -34.26 -13.61
N THR A 353 -4.88 -35.14 -14.20
CA THR A 353 -5.18 -36.47 -13.65
C THR A 353 -5.22 -37.53 -14.75
N ALA A 354 -4.24 -38.44 -14.77
CA ALA A 354 -4.39 -39.90 -14.99
C ALA A 354 -3.12 -40.55 -15.56
N GLN A 355 -2.46 -41.38 -14.73
CA GLN A 355 -1.78 -42.67 -15.00
C GLN A 355 -1.06 -43.04 -13.70
N ASP A 356 -1.45 -44.07 -12.93
CA ASP A 356 -1.48 -45.52 -13.25
C ASP A 356 -0.11 -46.00 -13.74
N THR A 357 0.52 -47.04 -13.19
CA THR A 357 -0.01 -48.30 -12.64
C THR A 357 0.87 -48.71 -11.42
N GLU A 358 0.41 -49.40 -10.37
CA GLU A 358 0.14 -50.85 -10.33
C GLU A 358 -0.96 -51.28 -9.32
N LYS A 359 -1.60 -52.42 -9.62
CA LYS A 359 -2.53 -53.20 -8.77
C LYS A 359 -2.03 -54.64 -8.70
N PRO A 360 -2.21 -55.35 -7.56
CA PRO A 360 -3.45 -56.12 -7.33
C PRO A 360 -4.05 -55.84 -5.93
N PHE A 361 -5.36 -55.73 -5.70
CA PHE A 361 -6.51 -56.57 -6.09
C PHE A 361 -6.59 -57.93 -5.37
N GLN A 362 -7.33 -57.96 -4.25
CA GLN A 362 -8.39 -58.95 -4.01
C GLN A 362 -9.40 -58.45 -2.95
N SER A 363 -10.51 -59.17 -2.81
CA SER A 363 -11.81 -58.64 -2.36
C SER A 363 -12.26 -59.18 -0.97
N PRO A 364 -13.56 -59.24 -0.59
CA PRO A 364 -14.19 -58.21 0.24
C PRO A 364 -14.91 -58.76 1.50
N SER A 365 -15.52 -57.88 2.31
CA SER A 365 -16.70 -58.20 3.14
C SER A 365 -17.40 -56.94 3.67
N ASP A 366 -18.71 -56.84 3.50
CA ASP A 366 -19.58 -55.81 4.09
C ASP A 366 -20.09 -56.22 5.49
N GLN A 367 -20.35 -55.23 6.36
CA GLN A 367 -21.57 -55.23 7.19
C GLN A 367 -21.91 -53.87 7.86
N ALA A 368 -23.21 -53.71 8.11
CA ALA A 368 -23.97 -52.75 8.94
C ALA A 368 -23.24 -51.97 10.06
N GLN A 369 -23.67 -50.77 10.51
CA GLN A 369 -24.86 -49.90 10.27
C GLN A 369 -24.52 -48.45 10.73
N SER A 370 -25.34 -47.38 10.67
CA SER A 370 -26.75 -47.15 10.21
C SER A 370 -26.82 -45.86 9.33
N GLY A 371 -27.81 -44.94 9.25
CA GLY A 371 -28.97 -44.53 10.07
C GLY A 371 -28.60 -43.47 11.13
N THR A 372 -29.32 -42.36 11.36
CA THR A 372 -30.55 -41.72 10.77
C THR A 372 -30.50 -40.22 11.24
N VAL A 373 -31.25 -39.16 10.84
CA VAL A 373 -32.62 -38.91 10.33
C VAL A 373 -32.70 -37.61 9.46
N THR A 374 -33.49 -37.68 8.38
CA THR A 374 -34.42 -36.69 7.75
C THR A 374 -34.47 -35.26 8.37
N THR A 375 -34.14 -34.13 7.71
CA THR A 375 -34.67 -33.50 6.47
C THR A 375 -36.11 -32.93 6.55
N THR A 376 -36.25 -31.61 6.63
CA THR A 376 -37.48 -30.90 6.23
C THR A 376 -37.15 -29.68 5.36
N THR A 377 -37.89 -29.52 4.26
CA THR A 377 -37.65 -28.52 3.22
C THR A 377 -38.67 -27.40 3.27
N THR A 378 -38.24 -26.15 3.08
CA THR A 378 -39.11 -25.04 2.65
C THR A 378 -38.53 -24.35 1.42
N THR A 379 -39.24 -24.52 0.31
CA THR A 379 -39.19 -23.77 -0.96
C THR A 379 -38.85 -22.29 -0.75
N THR A 380 -37.82 -21.72 -1.39
CA THR A 380 -37.68 -21.45 -2.84
C THR A 380 -38.66 -20.38 -3.35
N SER A 381 -38.17 -19.14 -3.46
CA SER A 381 -38.73 -18.09 -4.30
C SER A 381 -37.61 -17.25 -4.93
N SER A 382 -36.70 -17.91 -5.66
CA SER A 382 -35.51 -17.30 -6.27
C SER A 382 -35.85 -16.50 -7.53
N SER A 383 -36.16 -15.22 -7.39
CA SER A 383 -36.23 -14.28 -8.51
C SER A 383 -34.81 -13.94 -8.99
N SER A 384 -34.40 -14.48 -10.14
CA SER A 384 -33.07 -14.28 -10.71
C SER A 384 -32.86 -12.85 -11.22
N SER A 385 -32.12 -12.03 -10.47
CA SER A 385 -31.55 -10.76 -10.93
C SER A 385 -30.05 -10.91 -11.15
N SER A 386 -29.57 -10.74 -12.39
CA SER A 386 -28.13 -10.75 -12.69
C SER A 386 -27.43 -9.60 -11.96
N THR A 387 -26.44 -9.93 -11.14
CA THR A 387 -25.53 -8.95 -10.51
C THR A 387 -24.76 -8.23 -11.60
N THR A 388 -25.05 -6.93 -11.77
CA THR A 388 -24.36 -6.09 -12.75
C THR A 388 -23.47 -5.11 -12.02
N ASP A 389 -22.16 -5.24 -12.18
CA ASP A 389 -21.13 -4.47 -11.47
C ASP A 389 -21.08 -3.01 -11.98
N ASN A 390 -22.12 -2.24 -11.63
CA ASN A 390 -22.36 -0.88 -12.07
C ASN A 390 -22.29 0.09 -10.88
N LEU A 391 -21.78 1.31 -11.13
CA LEU A 391 -21.62 2.37 -10.11
C LEU A 391 -22.93 2.82 -9.45
N LEU A 392 -24.08 2.44 -10.04
CA LEU A 392 -25.42 2.70 -9.53
C LEU A 392 -25.78 1.88 -8.27
N GLN A 393 -25.28 0.64 -8.12
CA GLN A 393 -25.69 -0.24 -7.02
C GLN A 393 -25.22 0.24 -5.63
N PRO A 394 -23.96 0.68 -5.42
CA PRO A 394 -23.54 1.28 -4.15
C PRO A 394 -24.30 2.56 -3.80
N LEU A 395 -24.75 3.31 -4.81
CA LEU A 395 -25.52 4.54 -4.62
C LEU A 395 -26.94 4.24 -4.14
N LEU A 396 -27.65 3.32 -4.81
CA LEU A 396 -28.98 2.86 -4.36
C LEU A 396 -28.93 2.27 -2.94
N GLN A 397 -27.87 1.53 -2.60
CA GLN A 397 -27.64 1.03 -1.24
C GLN A 397 -27.35 2.16 -0.23
N SER A 398 -26.76 3.29 -0.64
CA SER A 398 -26.56 4.47 0.23
C SER A 398 -27.81 5.32 0.44
N LEU A 399 -28.89 5.05 -0.31
CA LEU A 399 -30.16 5.77 -0.28
C LEU A 399 -31.38 4.86 0.01
N ASP A 400 -31.14 3.59 0.36
CA ASP A 400 -32.15 2.55 0.62
C ASP A 400 -33.34 2.55 -0.35
N THR A 401 -33.07 2.76 -1.65
CA THR A 401 -34.13 2.93 -2.67
C THR A 401 -33.88 2.16 -3.96
N SER A 402 -34.97 1.82 -4.64
CA SER A 402 -34.96 1.05 -5.89
C SER A 402 -34.64 1.87 -7.14
N SER A 403 -34.84 3.20 -7.09
CA SER A 403 -34.64 4.12 -8.21
C SER A 403 -34.66 5.59 -7.75
N LEU A 404 -33.81 6.42 -8.36
CA LEU A 404 -33.63 7.84 -8.04
C LEU A 404 -34.88 8.70 -8.33
N PRO A 405 -35.64 8.52 -9.44
CA PRO A 405 -36.85 9.31 -9.69
C PRO A 405 -37.98 8.97 -8.72
N SER A 406 -38.11 7.71 -8.26
CA SER A 406 -39.07 7.36 -7.20
C SER A 406 -38.69 7.96 -5.85
N TYR A 407 -37.39 8.00 -5.50
CA TYR A 407 -36.93 8.74 -4.32
C TYR A 407 -37.30 10.23 -4.41
N PHE A 408 -37.05 10.86 -5.57
CA PHE A 408 -37.42 12.24 -5.84
C PHE A 408 -38.92 12.49 -5.64
N TRP A 409 -39.81 11.78 -6.35
CA TRP A 409 -41.25 12.03 -6.26
C TRP A 409 -41.83 11.74 -4.87
N ARG A 410 -41.36 10.70 -4.17
CA ARG A 410 -41.85 10.37 -2.81
C ARG A 410 -41.41 11.40 -1.77
N SER A 411 -40.16 11.86 -1.84
CA SER A 411 -39.61 12.88 -0.94
C SER A 411 -40.21 14.26 -1.20
N LEU A 412 -40.46 14.60 -2.46
CA LEU A 412 -41.19 15.81 -2.85
C LEU A 412 -42.65 15.74 -2.37
N ALA A 413 -43.37 14.63 -2.59
CA ALA A 413 -44.75 14.47 -2.17
C ALA A 413 -44.93 14.48 -0.64
N SER A 414 -44.04 13.85 0.13
CA SER A 414 -44.12 13.83 1.60
C SER A 414 -43.89 15.22 2.20
N SER A 415 -42.89 15.95 1.70
CA SER A 415 -42.56 17.32 2.14
C SER A 415 -43.54 18.38 1.62
N LEU A 416 -44.17 18.15 0.47
CA LEU A 416 -45.25 18.99 -0.05
C LEU A 416 -46.51 18.90 0.80
N ARG A 417 -46.85 17.71 1.33
CA ARG A 417 -48.08 17.46 2.10
C ARG A 417 -48.22 18.40 3.30
N SER A 418 -47.16 18.60 4.08
CA SER A 418 -47.18 19.53 5.21
C SER A 418 -47.31 20.98 4.75
N ARG A 419 -46.58 21.38 3.69
CA ARG A 419 -46.65 22.74 3.14
C ARG A 419 -48.02 23.10 2.55
N VAL A 420 -48.71 22.16 1.90
CA VAL A 420 -50.08 22.39 1.43
C VAL A 420 -51.05 22.47 2.61
N HIS A 421 -50.88 21.64 3.63
CA HIS A 421 -51.67 21.74 4.86
C HIS A 421 -51.45 23.08 5.60
N ASP A 422 -50.23 23.60 5.65
CA ASP A 422 -49.92 24.96 6.15
C ASP A 422 -50.69 26.04 5.36
N ILE A 423 -50.71 25.95 4.03
CA ILE A 423 -51.39 26.93 3.16
C ILE A 423 -52.92 26.85 3.32
N VAL A 424 -53.49 25.64 3.41
CA VAL A 424 -54.93 25.43 3.57
C VAL A 424 -55.41 25.83 4.97
N SER A 425 -54.66 25.51 6.03
CA SER A 425 -55.02 25.83 7.42
C SER A 425 -54.91 27.32 7.74
N ARG A 426 -54.00 28.06 7.11
CA ARG A 426 -53.92 29.54 7.20
C ARG A 426 -55.09 30.25 6.50
N GLY A 427 -55.80 29.57 5.60
CA GLY A 427 -56.94 30.10 4.87
C GLY A 427 -56.58 31.21 3.87
N GLY A 428 -57.54 32.11 3.62
CA GLY A 428 -57.38 33.22 2.67
C GLY A 428 -57.59 32.85 1.20
N VAL A 429 -57.19 33.77 0.30
CA VAL A 429 -57.48 33.69 -1.14
C VAL A 429 -56.81 32.47 -1.79
N SER A 430 -55.51 32.25 -1.56
CA SER A 430 -54.80 31.11 -2.14
C SER A 430 -55.41 29.77 -1.75
N ALA A 431 -55.83 29.59 -0.49
CA ALA A 431 -56.52 28.37 -0.04
C ALA A 431 -57.86 28.14 -0.77
N ARG A 432 -58.64 29.21 -1.00
CA ARG A 432 -59.90 29.15 -1.76
C ARG A 432 -59.65 28.81 -3.24
N THR A 433 -58.66 29.46 -3.86
CA THR A 433 -58.25 29.24 -5.25
C THR A 433 -57.69 27.84 -5.48
N LEU A 434 -56.95 27.28 -4.52
CA LEU A 434 -56.48 25.88 -4.57
C LEU A 434 -57.67 24.91 -4.53
N LYS A 435 -58.66 25.13 -3.65
CA LYS A 435 -59.88 24.30 -3.61
C LYS A 435 -60.68 24.39 -4.92
N SER A 436 -60.91 25.59 -5.46
CA SER A 436 -61.67 25.75 -6.71
C SER A 436 -60.99 25.18 -7.95
N ASN A 437 -59.66 25.01 -7.92
CA ASN A 437 -58.88 24.44 -9.02
C ASN A 437 -58.40 23.00 -8.73
N GLY A 438 -58.90 22.34 -7.69
CA GLY A 438 -58.39 21.03 -7.22
C GLY A 438 -58.36 19.92 -8.28
N ASP A 439 -59.34 19.91 -9.20
CA ASP A 439 -59.41 18.94 -10.30
C ASP A 439 -58.44 19.27 -11.44
N ARG A 440 -58.22 20.56 -11.71
CA ARG A 440 -57.21 21.05 -12.67
C ARG A 440 -55.79 20.73 -12.15
N LEU A 441 -55.53 21.02 -10.87
CA LEU A 441 -54.30 20.63 -10.19
C LEU A 441 -54.05 19.11 -10.26
N ARG A 442 -55.10 18.30 -10.12
CA ARG A 442 -55.01 16.83 -10.26
C ARG A 442 -54.53 16.40 -11.65
N ALA A 443 -55.05 17.03 -12.70
CA ALA A 443 -54.65 16.75 -14.08
C ALA A 443 -53.20 17.20 -14.35
N GLU A 444 -52.88 18.47 -14.04
CA GLU A 444 -51.56 19.06 -14.27
C GLU A 444 -50.45 18.34 -13.49
N LEU A 445 -50.69 17.95 -12.24
CA LEU A 445 -49.72 17.17 -11.45
C LEU A 445 -49.52 15.75 -11.99
N ARG A 446 -50.59 15.09 -12.46
CA ARG A 446 -50.48 13.76 -13.09
C ARG A 446 -49.71 13.85 -14.42
N GLU A 447 -49.97 14.87 -15.23
CA GLU A 447 -49.21 15.13 -16.46
C GLU A 447 -47.75 15.46 -16.15
N CYS A 448 -47.48 16.29 -15.15
CA CYS A 448 -46.12 16.65 -14.72
C CYS A 448 -45.27 15.42 -14.34
N VAL A 449 -45.83 14.46 -13.59
CA VAL A 449 -45.12 13.23 -13.23
C VAL A 449 -44.91 12.32 -14.44
N LEU A 450 -45.93 12.18 -15.32
CA LEU A 450 -45.82 11.38 -16.53
C LEU A 450 -44.79 11.96 -17.51
N ARG A 451 -44.82 13.27 -17.78
CA ARG A 451 -43.80 14.00 -18.57
C ARG A 451 -42.41 13.87 -17.93
N GLY A 452 -42.32 14.00 -16.61
CA GLY A 452 -41.05 13.87 -15.88
C GLY A 452 -40.43 12.48 -15.94
N SER A 453 -41.25 11.43 -16.11
CA SER A 453 -40.80 10.04 -16.24
C SER A 453 -40.43 9.60 -17.66
N GLN A 454 -40.81 10.40 -18.66
CA GLN A 454 -40.48 10.19 -20.06
C GLN A 454 -39.16 10.90 -20.38
N LEU A 455 -38.13 10.15 -20.75
CA LEU A 455 -36.98 10.74 -21.44
C LEU A 455 -37.49 11.37 -22.75
N PRO A 456 -37.15 12.65 -23.06
CA PRO A 456 -37.58 13.28 -24.31
C PRO A 456 -37.23 12.42 -25.52
N ALA A 457 -38.12 12.31 -26.52
CA ALA A 457 -37.87 11.47 -27.70
C ALA A 457 -36.62 11.91 -28.50
N ALA A 458 -36.24 13.19 -28.41
CA ALA A 458 -35.01 13.74 -28.97
C ALA A 458 -33.73 13.47 -28.14
N SER A 459 -33.87 12.89 -26.93
CA SER A 459 -32.74 12.54 -26.06
C SER A 459 -31.98 11.33 -26.59
N VAL A 460 -30.65 11.43 -26.63
CA VAL A 460 -29.72 10.35 -27.01
C VAL A 460 -30.07 9.02 -26.32
N LEU A 461 -30.37 9.09 -25.01
CA LEU A 461 -30.60 7.94 -24.13
C LEU A 461 -31.91 7.21 -24.44
N GLY A 462 -32.92 7.91 -24.99
CA GLY A 462 -34.17 7.30 -25.45
C GLY A 462 -33.96 6.42 -26.70
N ARG A 463 -33.04 6.82 -27.59
CA ARG A 463 -32.70 6.10 -28.82
C ARG A 463 -31.75 4.91 -28.57
N GLU A 464 -30.79 5.10 -27.67
CA GLU A 464 -29.78 4.11 -27.26
C GLU A 464 -30.39 2.88 -26.59
N LYS A 465 -31.57 3.02 -25.96
CA LYS A 465 -32.33 1.91 -25.35
C LYS A 465 -33.05 0.99 -26.34
N GLY A 466 -32.88 1.20 -27.66
CA GLY A 466 -33.19 0.20 -28.68
C GLY A 466 -34.42 0.47 -29.56
N LEU A 467 -34.50 1.64 -30.22
CA LEU A 467 -35.44 1.86 -31.33
C LEU A 467 -34.74 2.30 -32.62
N SER A 468 -34.39 1.31 -33.45
CA SER A 468 -34.00 1.52 -34.87
C SER A 468 -34.98 0.88 -35.87
N LYS A 469 -36.07 0.22 -35.41
CA LYS A 469 -37.04 -0.43 -36.32
C LYS A 469 -38.43 -0.72 -35.70
N ARG A 470 -39.21 0.32 -35.38
CA ARG A 470 -40.69 0.25 -35.42
C ARG A 470 -41.32 1.64 -35.55
N ASP A 471 -42.62 1.65 -35.83
CA ASP A 471 -43.42 2.69 -36.49
C ASP A 471 -43.23 4.15 -36.06
N ALA A 472 -43.48 5.04 -37.04
CA ALA A 472 -43.54 6.49 -36.86
C ALA A 472 -44.91 6.93 -36.29
N THR A 473 -45.20 6.52 -35.05
CA THR A 473 -46.27 7.09 -34.23
C THR A 473 -45.68 7.87 -33.06
N ASP A 474 -46.04 9.14 -32.95
CA ASP A 474 -45.41 10.09 -32.02
C ASP A 474 -45.91 9.89 -30.57
N GLN A 475 -45.46 8.81 -29.93
CA GLN A 475 -45.71 8.54 -28.51
C GLN A 475 -44.41 8.38 -27.71
N PRO A 476 -44.25 9.12 -26.60
CA PRO A 476 -43.06 9.03 -25.75
C PRO A 476 -43.01 7.70 -24.98
N VAL A 477 -41.86 7.04 -25.02
CA VAL A 477 -41.65 5.74 -24.36
C VAL A 477 -41.69 5.88 -22.84
N VAL A 478 -42.77 5.42 -22.21
CA VAL A 478 -42.96 5.46 -20.77
C VAL A 478 -42.09 4.41 -20.08
N VAL A 479 -41.08 4.84 -19.31
CA VAL A 479 -40.06 3.96 -18.71
C VAL A 479 -40.56 3.35 -17.39
N GLY A 480 -41.68 2.64 -17.40
CA GLY A 480 -42.25 1.91 -16.24
C GLY A 480 -43.61 2.42 -15.75
N ASN A 481 -44.18 1.76 -14.73
CA ASN A 481 -45.52 2.10 -14.21
C ASN A 481 -45.47 3.24 -13.17
N TRP A 482 -45.34 4.47 -13.66
CA TRP A 482 -45.27 5.69 -12.86
C TRP A 482 -46.63 6.15 -12.29
N GLU A 483 -47.73 5.46 -12.58
CA GLU A 483 -49.06 5.82 -12.05
C GLU A 483 -49.09 5.81 -10.52
N ARG A 484 -48.30 4.95 -9.87
CA ARG A 484 -48.17 4.90 -8.42
C ARG A 484 -47.57 6.19 -7.85
N GLU A 485 -46.48 6.69 -8.43
CA GLU A 485 -45.85 7.94 -7.97
C GLU A 485 -46.73 9.15 -8.32
N ALA A 486 -47.40 9.13 -9.48
CA ALA A 486 -48.38 10.15 -9.85
C ALA A 486 -49.56 10.20 -8.85
N ALA A 487 -50.06 9.04 -8.41
CA ALA A 487 -51.10 8.94 -7.39
C ALA A 487 -50.62 9.40 -6.00
N VAL A 488 -49.36 9.12 -5.62
CA VAL A 488 -48.74 9.61 -4.37
C VAL A 488 -48.59 11.14 -4.39
N MET A 489 -48.11 11.70 -5.50
CA MET A 489 -47.93 13.14 -5.70
C MET A 489 -49.27 13.89 -5.70
N VAL A 490 -50.26 13.41 -6.48
CA VAL A 490 -51.63 13.91 -6.47
C VAL A 490 -52.25 13.79 -5.06
N GLY A 491 -52.06 12.66 -4.39
CA GLY A 491 -52.61 12.40 -3.06
C GLY A 491 -52.01 13.29 -1.97
N ALA A 492 -50.78 13.78 -2.11
CA ALA A 492 -50.21 14.76 -1.19
C ALA A 492 -50.95 16.11 -1.20
N VAL A 493 -51.44 16.53 -2.38
CA VAL A 493 -52.21 17.76 -2.56
C VAL A 493 -53.70 17.51 -2.32
N VAL A 494 -54.34 16.64 -3.10
CA VAL A 494 -55.80 16.46 -3.09
C VAL A 494 -56.32 16.00 -1.72
N ASN A 495 -55.59 15.12 -1.01
CA ASN A 495 -56.05 14.64 0.30
C ASN A 495 -55.84 15.67 1.42
N THR A 496 -55.04 16.72 1.22
CA THR A 496 -54.87 17.82 2.21
C THR A 496 -55.78 19.02 1.96
N LEU A 497 -56.34 19.16 0.76
CA LEU A 497 -57.43 20.11 0.49
C LEU A 497 -58.75 19.72 1.19
N GLY A 498 -58.95 18.43 1.47
CA GLY A 498 -60.20 17.89 1.99
C GLY A 498 -61.29 17.73 0.93
N LYS A 499 -62.39 17.05 1.30
CA LYS A 499 -63.67 17.15 0.57
C LYS A 499 -64.37 18.46 0.91
#